data_AF-A0A928IHR9-F1
#
_entry.id   AF-A0A928IHR9-F1
#
_cell.length_a   1.000
_cell.length_b   1.000
_cell.length_c   1.000
_cell.angle_alpha   90.00
_cell.angle_beta   90.00
_cell.angle_gamma   90.00
#
_symmetry.space_group_name_H-M   'P 1'
#
loop_
_entity.id
_entity.type
_entity.pdbx_description
1 polymer ?
#
loop_
_entity_poly.entity_id
_entity_poly.type
_entity_poly.pdbx_seq_one_letter_code
_entity_poly.pdbx_strand_id
1 'polypeptide(L)'
;MFGKSLKYELRASSRILIPLFICSLALSVFISVGLGLFGNMYFGEGNAESKFSQTFEVIGGAVVSLLIMAFAILLIVTAVAVFVIMVRRFYTSFFTDEAYLTFTLPVSVDCHIMTKTVATVIWYVGYGVVTCISALIVAIGAVIGIGPSEGAGDAGHIVGNLGSELGDIFGESVIFMGINYIVSSFASLFLIYFAISFGCMVAKKHRFISCVLCYFVVSGAVSFIGNMATSLIMIPITYNFDNVDLALTITSAVSTVLAAAELVGCYIGTRIILSKNVNLP
;
A
#
# COMPACT_ATOMS: atom_id res chain seq x y z
N MET A 1 7.45 -9.85 26.32
CA MET A 1 8.11 -10.77 25.36
C MET A 1 7.88 -10.33 23.91
N PHE A 2 6.67 -9.88 23.55
CA PHE A 2 6.30 -9.27 22.26
C PHE A 2 7.34 -8.30 21.66
N GLY A 3 7.77 -7.29 22.44
CA GLY A 3 8.73 -6.28 21.94
C GLY A 3 10.10 -6.83 21.53
N LYS A 4 10.57 -7.92 22.15
CA LYS A 4 11.82 -8.57 21.74
C LYS A 4 11.63 -9.25 20.38
N SER A 5 10.55 -10.02 20.22
CA SER A 5 10.19 -10.68 18.95
C SER A 5 10.01 -9.66 17.82
N LEU A 6 9.28 -8.56 18.08
CA LEU A 6 9.08 -7.49 17.11
C LEU A 6 10.41 -6.87 16.66
N LYS A 7 11.33 -6.60 17.59
CA LYS A 7 12.66 -6.05 17.26
C LYS A 7 13.45 -6.96 16.34
N TYR A 8 13.43 -8.28 16.59
CA TYR A 8 14.12 -9.24 15.72
C TYR A 8 13.49 -9.31 14.33
N GLU A 9 12.15 -9.30 14.24
CA GLU A 9 11.42 -9.24 12.99
C GLU A 9 11.79 -8.00 12.17
N LEU A 10 11.69 -6.82 12.79
CA LEU A 10 12.00 -5.55 12.13
C LEU A 10 13.46 -5.48 11.70
N ARG A 11 14.41 -5.86 12.55
CA ARG A 11 15.85 -5.82 12.23
C ARG A 11 16.22 -6.73 11.06
N ALA A 12 15.49 -7.81 10.88
CA ALA A 12 15.81 -8.76 9.82
C ALA A 12 15.09 -8.40 8.50
N SER A 13 13.92 -7.75 8.52
CA SER A 13 13.31 -7.13 7.34
C SER A 13 14.02 -5.85 6.89
N SER A 14 14.54 -5.07 7.85
CA SER A 14 15.08 -3.74 7.59
C SER A 14 16.31 -3.73 6.69
N ARG A 15 17.10 -4.82 6.69
CA ARG A 15 18.31 -4.93 5.87
C ARG A 15 18.04 -4.86 4.37
N ILE A 16 16.82 -5.21 3.94
CA ILE A 16 16.42 -5.17 2.53
C ILE A 16 15.53 -3.96 2.27
N LEU A 17 14.60 -3.66 3.18
CA LEU A 17 13.62 -2.59 2.99
C LEU A 17 14.21 -1.18 3.13
N ILE A 18 15.14 -0.97 4.08
CA ILE A 18 15.75 0.35 4.27
C ILE A 18 16.56 0.79 3.04
N PRO A 19 17.44 -0.05 2.44
CA PRO A 19 18.13 0.32 1.21
C PRO A 19 17.18 0.65 0.05
N LEU A 20 16.08 -0.10 -0.10
CA LEU A 20 15.06 0.19 -1.11
C LEU A 20 14.40 1.55 -0.89
N PHE A 21 14.03 1.87 0.35
CA PHE A 21 13.45 3.18 0.70
C PHE A 21 14.43 4.33 0.43
N ILE A 22 15.70 4.17 0.81
CA ILE A 22 16.74 5.17 0.52
C ILE A 22 16.93 5.34 -0.98
N CYS A 23 16.92 4.26 -1.76
CA CYS A 23 17.03 4.31 -3.22
C CYS A 23 15.85 5.08 -3.84
N SER A 24 14.62 4.85 -3.38
CA SER A 24 13.45 5.59 -3.84
C SER A 24 13.52 7.09 -3.54
N LEU A 25 13.98 7.46 -2.34
CA LEU A 25 14.20 8.85 -1.97
C LEU A 25 15.32 9.50 -2.79
N ALA A 26 16.45 8.82 -2.95
CA ALA A 26 17.57 9.32 -3.74
C ALA A 26 17.17 9.58 -5.20
N LEU A 27 16.40 8.67 -5.80
CA LEU A 27 15.88 8.86 -7.15
C LEU A 27 14.92 10.05 -7.22
N SER A 28 14.04 10.23 -6.23
CA SER A 28 13.13 11.39 -6.19
C SER A 28 13.89 12.73 -6.17
N VAL A 29 15.00 12.80 -5.42
CA VAL A 29 15.86 13.99 -5.38
C VAL A 29 16.54 14.21 -6.73
N PHE A 30 17.08 13.15 -7.34
CA PHE A 30 17.69 13.25 -8.66
C PHE A 30 16.72 13.78 -9.72
N ILE A 31 15.47 13.31 -9.67
CA ILE A 31 14.41 13.77 -10.58
C ILE A 31 14.01 15.20 -10.29
N SER A 32 13.86 15.58 -9.02
CA SER A 32 13.57 16.94 -8.62
C SER A 32 14.63 17.93 -9.11
N VAL A 33 15.91 17.58 -9.01
CA VAL A 33 17.01 18.39 -9.56
C VAL A 33 16.93 18.46 -11.09
N GLY A 34 16.65 17.35 -11.77
CA GLY A 34 16.43 17.33 -13.22
C GLY A 34 15.27 18.23 -13.65
N LEU A 35 14.14 18.15 -12.96
CA LEU A 35 12.99 19.01 -13.19
C LEU A 35 13.29 20.49 -12.90
N GLY A 36 14.05 20.80 -11.86
CA GLY A 36 14.43 22.18 -11.56
C GLY A 36 15.37 22.79 -12.61
N LEU A 37 16.27 22.00 -13.20
CA LEU A 37 17.23 22.46 -14.21
C LEU A 37 16.64 22.53 -15.62
N PHE A 38 15.81 21.54 -15.98
CA PHE A 38 15.27 21.39 -17.33
C PHE A 38 13.77 21.72 -17.44
N GLY A 39 13.12 22.09 -16.33
CA GLY A 39 11.67 22.26 -16.28
C GLY A 39 11.13 23.43 -17.10
N ASN A 40 11.89 24.51 -17.27
CA ASN A 40 11.45 25.64 -18.10
C ASN A 40 11.35 25.24 -19.57
N MET A 41 12.14 24.24 -19.98
CA MET A 41 12.08 23.61 -21.30
C MET A 41 10.98 22.54 -21.41
N TYR A 42 10.39 22.13 -20.29
CA TYR A 42 9.35 21.09 -20.25
C TYR A 42 7.94 21.67 -20.06
N PHE A 43 7.83 22.74 -19.28
CA PHE A 43 6.57 23.37 -18.88
C PHE A 43 6.40 24.80 -19.42
N GLY A 44 7.48 25.48 -19.84
CA GLY A 44 7.39 26.84 -20.35
C GLY A 44 6.78 26.92 -21.76
N GLU A 45 5.94 27.92 -22.01
CA GLU A 45 5.49 28.24 -23.37
C GLU A 45 6.70 28.66 -24.23
N GLY A 46 7.04 27.81 -25.19
CA GLY A 46 8.29 27.85 -25.95
C GLY A 46 8.48 29.13 -26.75
N ASN A 47 9.39 29.99 -26.31
CA ASN A 47 10.04 31.02 -27.13
C ASN A 47 11.50 30.64 -27.37
N ALA A 48 11.74 29.47 -27.99
CA ALA A 48 13.07 29.06 -28.39
C ALA A 48 13.44 29.70 -29.74
N GLU A 49 14.21 30.80 -29.71
CA GLU A 49 14.61 31.54 -30.92
C GLU A 49 15.64 30.81 -31.80
N SER A 50 16.26 29.71 -31.33
CA SER A 50 17.30 28.98 -32.07
C SER A 50 16.99 27.47 -32.26
N LYS A 51 17.45 26.89 -33.39
CA LYS A 51 17.31 25.44 -33.66
C LYS A 51 18.07 24.55 -32.66
N PHE A 52 19.15 25.07 -32.07
CA PHE A 52 19.95 24.37 -31.06
C PHE A 52 19.18 24.24 -29.73
N SER A 53 18.51 25.31 -29.29
CA SER A 53 17.65 25.28 -28.10
C SER A 53 16.47 24.32 -28.27
N GLN A 54 15.85 24.26 -29.46
CA GLN A 54 14.75 23.31 -29.73
C GLN A 54 15.19 21.85 -29.65
N THR A 55 16.41 21.52 -30.08
CA THR A 55 16.91 20.13 -30.02
C THR A 55 17.22 19.72 -28.57
N PHE A 56 17.76 20.66 -27.78
CA PHE A 56 18.07 20.43 -26.36
C PHE A 56 16.80 20.35 -25.50
N GLU A 57 15.75 21.10 -25.84
CA GLU A 57 14.42 21.06 -25.24
C GLU A 57 13.73 19.71 -25.45
N VAL A 58 13.71 19.20 -26.69
CA VAL A 58 13.14 17.88 -27.01
C VAL A 58 13.89 16.74 -26.29
N ILE A 59 15.23 16.79 -26.28
CA ILE A 59 16.05 15.76 -25.61
C ILE A 59 15.88 15.85 -24.09
N GLY A 60 15.91 17.05 -23.51
CA GLY A 60 15.73 17.28 -22.08
C GLY A 60 14.37 16.80 -21.60
N GLY A 61 13.31 17.10 -22.35
CA GLY A 61 11.97 16.63 -22.04
C GLY A 61 11.80 15.11 -22.16
N ALA A 62 12.40 14.49 -23.19
CA ALA A 62 12.41 13.03 -23.31
C ALA A 62 13.10 12.38 -22.10
N VAL A 63 14.24 12.93 -21.64
CA VAL A 63 14.96 12.42 -20.46
C VAL A 63 14.14 12.56 -19.18
N VAL A 64 13.52 13.73 -18.95
CA VAL A 64 12.65 13.97 -17.78
C VAL A 64 11.46 13.01 -17.76
N SER A 65 10.80 12.81 -18.91
CA SER A 65 9.66 11.89 -19.01
C SER A 65 10.04 10.44 -18.70
N LEU A 66 11.21 9.99 -19.19
CA LEU A 66 11.75 8.67 -18.91
C LEU A 66 12.07 8.52 -17.42
N LEU A 67 12.63 9.56 -16.80
CA LEU A 67 12.94 9.58 -15.37
C LEU A 67 11.68 9.48 -14.49
N ILE A 68 10.61 10.21 -14.82
CA ILE A 68 9.32 10.11 -14.11
C ILE A 68 8.76 8.70 -14.22
N MET A 69 8.81 8.10 -15.43
CA MET A 69 8.38 6.72 -15.63
C MET A 69 9.23 5.73 -14.82
N ALA A 70 10.56 5.89 -14.81
CA ALA A 70 11.47 5.06 -14.02
C ALA A 70 11.17 5.16 -12.51
N PHE A 71 10.81 6.34 -12.02
CA PHE A 71 10.39 6.54 -10.64
C PHE A 71 9.07 5.86 -10.30
N ALA A 72 8.06 5.98 -11.17
CA ALA A 72 6.79 5.26 -11.00
C ALA A 72 7.02 3.74 -10.93
N ILE A 73 7.85 3.19 -11.82
CA ILE A 73 8.22 1.78 -11.80
C ILE A 73 8.93 1.43 -10.49
N LEU A 74 9.86 2.26 -10.02
CA LEU A 74 10.60 1.99 -8.79
C LEU A 74 9.70 2.04 -7.53
N LEU A 75 8.70 2.92 -7.48
CA LEU A 75 7.69 2.92 -6.41
C LEU A 75 6.87 1.63 -6.41
N ILE A 76 6.45 1.15 -7.58
CA ILE A 76 5.74 -0.12 -7.73
C ILE A 76 6.61 -1.29 -7.28
N VAL A 77 7.88 -1.34 -7.75
CA VAL A 77 8.84 -2.37 -7.34
C VAL A 77 9.03 -2.38 -5.83
N THR A 78 9.12 -1.20 -5.22
CA THR A 78 9.27 -1.07 -3.76
C THR A 78 8.00 -1.55 -3.02
N ALA A 79 6.81 -1.21 -3.51
CA ALA A 79 5.54 -1.70 -2.96
C ALA A 79 5.46 -3.22 -2.99
N VAL A 80 5.77 -3.80 -4.15
CA VAL A 80 5.78 -5.25 -4.36
C VAL A 80 6.84 -5.91 -3.47
N ALA A 81 8.02 -5.31 -3.34
CA ALA A 81 9.06 -5.83 -2.45
C ALA A 81 8.62 -5.84 -0.98
N VAL A 82 7.98 -4.77 -0.49
CA VAL A 82 7.40 -4.71 0.86
C VAL A 82 6.38 -5.85 1.05
N PHE A 83 5.44 -5.97 0.12
CA PHE A 83 4.42 -7.03 0.14
C PHE A 83 5.05 -8.43 0.17
N VAL A 84 5.91 -8.74 -0.80
CA VAL A 84 6.54 -10.07 -0.94
C VAL A 84 7.40 -10.42 0.28
N ILE A 85 8.15 -9.47 0.83
CA ILE A 85 8.99 -9.71 2.02
C ILE A 85 8.13 -10.01 3.25
N MET A 86 7.02 -9.30 3.45
CA MET A 86 6.11 -9.55 4.57
C MET A 86 5.41 -10.91 4.45
N VAL A 87 4.91 -11.24 3.26
CA VAL A 87 4.30 -12.55 2.97
C VAL A 87 5.30 -13.67 3.18
N ARG A 88 6.51 -13.55 2.64
CA ARG A 88 7.57 -14.55 2.81
C ARG A 88 7.90 -14.75 4.28
N ARG A 89 8.01 -13.68 5.07
CA ARG A 89 8.31 -13.77 6.50
C ARG A 89 7.22 -14.41 7.33
N PHE A 90 5.96 -14.23 6.95
CA PHE A 90 4.87 -14.96 7.58
C PHE A 90 4.97 -16.44 7.24
N TYR A 91 5.12 -16.78 5.95
CA TYR A 91 5.27 -18.16 5.48
C TYR A 91 6.45 -18.87 6.16
N THR A 92 7.64 -18.25 6.19
CA THR A 92 8.82 -18.96 6.70
C THR A 92 8.76 -19.19 8.20
N SER A 93 8.20 -18.24 8.94
CA SER A 93 8.10 -18.29 10.40
C SER A 93 7.14 -19.37 10.91
N PHE A 94 6.16 -19.80 10.12
CA PHE A 94 5.13 -20.76 10.54
C PHE A 94 5.15 -22.10 9.79
N PHE A 95 5.73 -22.16 8.58
CA PHE A 95 5.58 -23.33 7.69
C PHE A 95 6.88 -23.91 7.12
N THR A 96 8.05 -23.38 7.51
CA THR A 96 9.38 -23.98 7.22
C THR A 96 10.12 -24.38 8.51
N ASP A 97 11.39 -24.75 8.43
CA ASP A 97 12.20 -25.24 9.55
C ASP A 97 12.28 -24.26 10.74
N GLU A 98 12.12 -22.95 10.49
CA GLU A 98 11.99 -21.92 11.53
C GLU A 98 10.72 -22.08 12.40
N ALA A 99 9.72 -22.81 11.92
CA ALA A 99 8.45 -23.05 12.63
C ALA A 99 8.67 -23.84 13.92
N TYR A 100 9.58 -24.82 13.94
CA TYR A 100 9.88 -25.60 15.15
C TYR A 100 10.38 -24.69 16.29
N LEU A 101 11.26 -23.74 15.96
CA LEU A 101 11.75 -22.75 16.93
C LEU A 101 10.64 -21.77 17.36
N THR A 102 9.72 -21.45 16.44
CA THR A 102 8.63 -20.52 16.70
C THR A 102 7.59 -21.14 17.65
N PHE A 103 7.26 -22.42 17.49
CA PHE A 103 6.27 -23.11 18.33
C PHE A 103 6.83 -23.67 19.65
N THR A 104 8.15 -23.74 19.81
CA THR A 104 8.80 -24.17 21.08
C THR A 104 9.05 -23.02 22.06
N LEU A 105 8.89 -21.77 21.62
CA LEU A 105 8.91 -20.62 22.51
C LEU A 105 7.65 -20.62 23.40
N PRO A 106 7.76 -20.32 24.72
CA PRO A 106 6.63 -20.31 25.65
C PRO A 106 5.78 -19.04 25.46
N VAL A 107 5.29 -18.82 24.24
CA VAL A 107 4.57 -17.64 23.80
C VAL A 107 3.33 -18.09 23.03
N SER A 108 2.19 -17.44 23.26
CA SER A 108 0.95 -17.81 22.60
C SER A 108 0.99 -17.56 21.10
N VAL A 109 0.31 -18.41 20.32
CA VAL A 109 0.13 -18.25 18.86
C VAL A 109 -0.41 -16.86 18.51
N ASP A 110 -1.32 -16.33 19.33
CA ASP A 110 -1.88 -14.99 19.18
C ASP A 110 -0.81 -13.89 19.26
N CYS A 111 0.17 -14.02 20.17
CA CYS A 111 1.29 -13.08 20.26
C CYS A 111 2.20 -13.14 19.01
N HIS A 112 2.38 -14.31 18.41
CA HIS A 112 3.16 -14.45 17.17
C HIS A 112 2.45 -13.81 15.97
N ILE A 113 1.15 -14.06 15.80
CA ILE A 113 0.33 -13.45 14.72
C ILE A 113 0.34 -11.93 14.85
N MET A 114 0.11 -11.41 16.07
CA MET A 114 0.11 -9.96 16.32
C MET A 114 1.49 -9.34 16.07
N THR A 115 2.58 -10.05 16.38
CA THR A 115 3.95 -9.53 16.12
C THR A 115 4.18 -9.35 14.63
N LYS A 116 3.75 -10.33 13.81
CA LYS A 116 3.86 -10.26 12.35
C LYS A 116 2.98 -9.15 11.78
N THR A 117 1.74 -9.05 12.26
CA THR A 117 0.78 -8.02 11.84
C THR A 117 1.33 -6.62 12.11
N VAL A 118 1.82 -6.35 13.33
CA VAL A 118 2.41 -5.05 13.69
C VAL A 118 3.66 -4.76 12.87
N ALA A 119 4.54 -5.75 12.66
CA ALA A 119 5.72 -5.57 11.81
C ALA A 119 5.31 -5.18 10.37
N THR A 120 4.34 -5.89 9.80
CA THR A 120 3.80 -5.61 8.47
C THR A 120 3.23 -4.20 8.37
N VAL A 121 2.39 -3.80 9.33
CA VAL A 121 1.83 -2.43 9.39
C VAL A 121 2.94 -1.37 9.45
N ILE A 122 3.96 -1.56 10.28
CA ILE A 122 5.08 -0.61 10.38
C ILE A 122 5.77 -0.41 9.02
N TRP A 123 5.99 -1.48 8.26
CA TRP A 123 6.64 -1.39 6.96
C TRP A 123 5.74 -0.78 5.88
N TYR A 124 4.44 -1.06 5.89
CA TYR A 124 3.49 -0.39 4.99
C TYR A 124 3.38 1.11 5.28
N VAL A 125 3.29 1.49 6.56
CA VAL A 125 3.30 2.91 6.96
C VAL A 125 4.63 3.55 6.55
N GLY A 126 5.76 2.88 6.77
CA GLY A 126 7.07 3.35 6.30
C GLY A 126 7.12 3.57 4.79
N TYR A 127 6.58 2.65 4.00
CA TYR A 127 6.46 2.80 2.55
C TYR A 127 5.56 3.99 2.15
N GLY A 128 4.41 4.15 2.82
CA GLY A 128 3.53 5.31 2.61
C GLY A 128 4.23 6.63 2.88
N VAL A 129 4.92 6.74 4.02
CA VAL A 129 5.70 7.94 4.38
C VAL A 129 6.78 8.23 3.34
N VAL A 130 7.53 7.22 2.91
CA VAL A 130 8.58 7.37 1.89
C VAL A 130 7.99 7.83 0.55
N THR A 131 6.84 7.28 0.16
CA THR A 131 6.13 7.65 -1.07
C THR A 131 5.64 9.10 -1.02
N CYS A 132 5.03 9.52 0.09
CA CYS A 132 4.59 10.91 0.28
C CYS A 132 5.76 11.89 0.24
N ILE A 133 6.87 11.60 0.94
CA ILE A 133 8.07 12.45 0.92
C ILE A 133 8.66 12.51 -0.49
N SER A 134 8.75 11.37 -1.18
CA SER A 134 9.29 11.32 -2.55
C SER A 134 8.42 12.13 -3.52
N ALA A 135 7.09 12.04 -3.40
CA ALA A 135 6.16 12.82 -4.20
C ALA A 135 6.30 14.33 -3.94
N LEU A 136 6.44 14.74 -2.68
CA LEU A 136 6.68 16.15 -2.33
C LEU A 136 8.00 16.68 -2.92
N ILE A 137 9.07 15.90 -2.85
CA ILE A 137 10.38 16.28 -3.44
C ILE A 137 10.26 16.51 -4.95
N VAL A 138 9.60 15.59 -5.66
CA VAL A 138 9.38 15.70 -7.11
C VAL A 138 8.49 16.90 -7.43
N ALA A 139 7.42 17.13 -6.66
CA ALA A 139 6.54 18.28 -6.84
C ALA A 139 7.27 19.61 -6.67
N ILE A 140 8.14 19.73 -5.67
CA ILE A 140 8.99 20.92 -5.48
C ILE A 140 9.90 21.14 -6.70
N GLY A 141 10.48 20.06 -7.25
CA GLY A 141 11.33 20.14 -8.44
C GLY A 141 10.56 20.62 -9.66
N ALA A 142 9.32 20.16 -9.84
CA ALA A 142 8.44 20.61 -10.90
C ALA A 142 8.11 22.12 -10.78
N VAL A 143 7.76 22.59 -9.57
CA VAL A 143 7.46 24.01 -9.32
C VAL A 143 8.67 24.90 -9.61
N ILE A 144 9.87 24.50 -9.16
CA ILE A 144 11.11 25.22 -9.47
C ILE A 144 11.35 25.25 -10.98
N GLY A 145 11.04 24.15 -11.66
CA GLY A 145 11.16 23.99 -13.10
C GLY A 145 10.34 24.99 -13.90
N ILE A 146 9.12 25.34 -13.48
CA ILE A 146 8.20 26.26 -14.19
C ILE A 146 8.66 27.74 -14.09
N GLY A 147 9.56 28.07 -13.16
CA GLY A 147 10.11 29.41 -12.99
C GLY A 147 9.28 30.37 -12.10
N PRO A 148 9.86 31.52 -11.69
CA PRO A 148 9.32 32.34 -10.59
C PRO A 148 8.03 33.12 -10.90
N SER A 149 7.75 33.43 -12.17
CA SER A 149 6.60 34.24 -12.58
C SER A 149 5.30 33.45 -12.72
N GLU A 150 5.39 32.16 -13.08
CA GLU A 150 4.25 31.27 -13.28
C GLU A 150 4.12 30.25 -12.14
N GLY A 151 5.23 29.76 -11.59
CA GLY A 151 5.23 28.77 -10.50
C GLY A 151 4.74 29.28 -9.15
N ALA A 152 4.78 30.60 -8.88
CA ALA A 152 4.31 31.17 -7.61
C ALA A 152 2.77 31.23 -7.53
N GLY A 153 2.09 31.49 -8.65
CA GLY A 153 0.63 31.41 -8.74
C GLY A 153 0.15 29.97 -8.65
N ASP A 154 0.82 29.07 -9.37
CA ASP A 154 0.45 27.66 -9.42
C ASP A 154 0.74 26.93 -8.09
N ALA A 155 1.83 27.27 -7.40
CA ALA A 155 2.10 26.76 -6.04
C ALA A 155 1.03 27.24 -5.04
N GLY A 156 0.56 28.48 -5.16
CA GLY A 156 -0.57 29.00 -4.37
C GLY A 156 -1.88 28.26 -4.66
N HIS A 157 -2.14 27.92 -5.91
CA HIS A 157 -3.29 27.09 -6.31
C HIS A 157 -3.16 25.63 -5.83
N ILE A 158 -1.97 25.02 -5.90
CA ILE A 158 -1.74 23.66 -5.39
C ILE A 158 -1.92 23.62 -3.87
N VAL A 159 -1.38 24.60 -3.13
CA VAL A 159 -1.55 24.70 -1.67
C VAL A 159 -3.00 25.05 -1.29
N GLY A 160 -3.66 25.91 -2.06
CA GLY A 160 -5.07 26.26 -1.87
C GLY A 160 -5.99 25.05 -2.12
N ASN A 161 -5.76 24.32 -3.19
CA ASN A 161 -6.49 23.09 -3.54
C ASN A 161 -6.22 21.99 -2.52
N LEU A 162 -4.97 21.81 -2.07
CA LEU A 162 -4.65 20.93 -0.95
C LEU A 162 -5.39 21.35 0.33
N GLY A 163 -5.47 22.65 0.62
CA GLY A 163 -6.20 23.17 1.78
C GLY A 163 -7.71 22.91 1.70
N SER A 164 -8.32 23.10 0.52
CA SER A 164 -9.74 22.80 0.32
C SER A 164 -10.03 21.30 0.31
N GLU A 165 -9.20 20.50 -0.35
CA GLU A 165 -9.32 19.04 -0.34
C GLU A 165 -9.11 18.48 1.07
N LEU A 166 -8.16 19.01 1.85
CA LEU A 166 -8.00 18.68 3.27
C LEU A 166 -9.22 19.08 4.09
N GLY A 167 -9.88 20.19 3.76
CA GLY A 167 -11.15 20.61 4.35
C GLY A 167 -12.27 19.59 4.09
N ASP A 168 -12.39 19.11 2.86
CA ASP A 168 -13.34 18.06 2.48
C ASP A 168 -12.99 16.70 3.11
N ILE A 169 -11.70 16.42 3.33
CA ILE A 169 -11.22 15.20 4.00
C ILE A 169 -11.70 15.08 5.47
N PHE A 170 -12.03 16.19 6.12
CA PHE A 170 -12.59 16.18 7.48
C PHE A 170 -14.12 16.14 7.51
N GLY A 171 -14.81 16.03 6.37
CA GLY A 171 -16.26 15.83 6.30
C GLY A 171 -16.70 14.48 6.90
N GLU A 172 -17.95 14.40 7.38
CA GLU A 172 -18.49 13.18 8.01
C GLU A 172 -18.41 11.95 7.10
N SER A 173 -18.66 12.10 5.80
CA SER A 173 -18.57 11.02 4.80
C SER A 173 -17.13 10.50 4.62
N VAL A 174 -16.14 11.38 4.70
CA VAL A 174 -14.73 11.00 4.54
C VAL A 174 -14.19 10.29 5.78
N ILE A 175 -14.66 10.62 6.99
CA ILE A 175 -14.31 9.88 8.20
C ILE A 175 -14.73 8.40 8.08
N PHE A 176 -15.96 8.13 7.62
CA PHE A 176 -16.41 6.76 7.38
C PHE A 176 -15.62 6.05 6.27
N MET A 177 -15.26 6.76 5.20
CA MET A 177 -14.40 6.22 4.15
C MET A 177 -12.99 5.88 4.66
N GLY A 178 -12.41 6.72 5.53
CA GLY A 178 -11.12 6.47 6.16
C GLY A 178 -11.15 5.25 7.08
N ILE A 179 -12.20 5.11 7.89
CA ILE A 179 -12.42 3.91 8.72
C ILE A 179 -12.55 2.67 7.83
N ASN A 180 -13.34 2.75 6.76
CA ASN A 180 -13.50 1.66 5.80
C ASN A 180 -12.15 1.21 5.22
N TYR A 181 -11.32 2.16 4.79
CA TYR A 181 -10.01 1.89 4.23
C TYR A 181 -9.08 1.17 5.23
N ILE A 182 -9.06 1.63 6.48
CA ILE A 182 -8.27 1.01 7.54
C ILE A 182 -8.74 -0.42 7.79
N VAL A 183 -10.05 -0.63 8.00
CA VAL A 183 -10.61 -1.96 8.28
C VAL A 183 -10.37 -2.92 7.11
N SER A 184 -10.57 -2.46 5.87
CA SER A 184 -10.35 -3.26 4.66
C SER A 184 -8.86 -3.60 4.46
N SER A 185 -7.95 -2.69 4.81
CA SER A 185 -6.51 -2.95 4.78
C SER A 185 -6.14 -4.08 5.76
N PHE A 186 -6.66 -4.07 6.98
CA PHE A 186 -6.45 -5.18 7.91
C PHE A 186 -7.14 -6.48 7.44
N ALA A 187 -8.35 -6.40 6.90
CA ALA A 187 -9.07 -7.56 6.36
C ALA A 187 -8.25 -8.27 5.27
N SER A 188 -7.74 -7.51 4.29
CA SER A 188 -6.91 -8.05 3.22
C SER A 188 -5.60 -8.69 3.72
N LEU A 189 -4.95 -8.11 4.74
CA LEU A 189 -3.77 -8.71 5.38
C LEU A 189 -4.11 -10.06 6.04
N PHE A 190 -5.22 -10.14 6.78
CA PHE A 190 -5.66 -11.39 7.40
C PHE A 190 -6.14 -12.42 6.39
N LEU A 191 -6.74 -12.00 5.27
CA LEU A 191 -7.10 -12.90 4.18
C LEU A 191 -5.85 -13.57 3.59
N ILE A 192 -4.76 -12.83 3.41
CA ILE A 192 -3.47 -13.39 2.98
C ILE A 192 -2.95 -14.41 4.00
N TYR A 193 -2.94 -14.07 5.29
CA TYR A 193 -2.48 -14.99 6.34
C TYR A 193 -3.34 -16.26 6.41
N PHE A 194 -4.65 -16.11 6.24
CA PHE A 194 -5.58 -17.22 6.19
C PHE A 194 -5.34 -18.10 4.95
N ALA A 195 -5.18 -17.50 3.78
CA ALA A 195 -4.91 -18.21 2.54
C ALA A 195 -3.58 -18.99 2.59
N ILE A 196 -2.53 -18.41 3.18
CA ILE A 196 -1.26 -19.10 3.39
C ILE A 196 -1.44 -20.30 4.33
N SER A 197 -2.13 -20.08 5.45
CA SER A 197 -2.35 -21.11 6.47
C SER A 197 -3.19 -22.27 5.92
N PHE A 198 -4.26 -21.94 5.22
CA PHE A 198 -5.16 -22.91 4.58
C PHE A 198 -4.44 -23.66 3.45
N GLY A 199 -3.72 -22.95 2.57
CA GLY A 199 -2.98 -23.56 1.47
C GLY A 199 -1.87 -24.53 1.92
N CYS A 200 -1.16 -24.20 3.00
CA CYS A 200 -0.18 -25.11 3.60
C CYS A 200 -0.80 -26.34 4.26
N MET A 201 -2.03 -26.21 4.80
CA MET A 201 -2.77 -27.34 5.37
C MET A 201 -3.23 -28.33 4.28
N VAL A 202 -3.67 -27.81 3.13
CA VAL A 202 -4.22 -28.63 2.03
C VAL A 202 -3.15 -29.42 1.28
N ALA A 203 -1.98 -28.83 1.00
CA ALA A 203 -0.96 -29.47 0.17
C ALA A 203 0.32 -29.81 0.94
N LYS A 204 0.66 -31.10 1.03
CA LYS A 204 1.89 -31.56 1.71
C LYS A 204 3.17 -31.40 0.87
N LYS A 205 3.07 -31.49 -0.47
CA LYS A 205 4.23 -31.53 -1.40
C LYS A 205 4.59 -30.17 -2.01
N HIS A 206 3.63 -29.44 -2.59
CA HIS A 206 3.85 -28.12 -3.23
C HIS A 206 3.18 -27.00 -2.41
N ARG A 207 3.64 -26.82 -1.17
CA ARG A 207 3.06 -25.89 -0.19
C ARG A 207 2.95 -24.45 -0.69
N PHE A 208 3.99 -23.94 -1.35
CA PHE A 208 4.00 -22.57 -1.87
C PHE A 208 2.94 -22.33 -2.97
N ILE A 209 2.86 -23.22 -3.97
CA ILE A 209 1.88 -23.10 -5.06
C ILE A 209 0.46 -23.20 -4.51
N SER A 210 0.23 -24.08 -3.54
CA SER A 210 -1.06 -24.22 -2.87
C SER A 210 -1.50 -22.95 -2.14
N CYS A 211 -0.58 -22.23 -1.48
CA CYS A 211 -0.88 -20.94 -0.85
C CYS A 211 -1.33 -19.90 -1.88
N VAL A 212 -0.63 -19.80 -3.01
CA VAL A 212 -0.95 -18.85 -4.07
C VAL A 212 -2.32 -19.16 -4.67
N LEU A 213 -2.59 -20.43 -4.99
CA LEU A 213 -3.89 -20.86 -5.51
C LEU A 213 -5.02 -20.61 -4.49
N CYS A 214 -4.80 -20.94 -3.22
CA CYS A 214 -5.79 -20.67 -2.17
C CYS A 214 -6.07 -19.18 -2.02
N TYR A 215 -5.06 -18.32 -2.15
CA TYR A 215 -5.27 -16.87 -2.11
C TYR A 215 -6.22 -16.41 -3.22
N PHE A 216 -6.00 -16.82 -4.47
CA PHE A 216 -6.89 -16.45 -5.58
C PHE A 216 -8.32 -16.98 -5.40
N VAL A 217 -8.46 -18.22 -4.93
CA VAL A 217 -9.79 -18.81 -4.69
C VAL A 217 -10.54 -18.10 -3.57
N VAL A 218 -9.88 -17.89 -2.42
CA VAL A 218 -10.50 -17.25 -1.26
C VAL A 218 -10.77 -15.77 -1.52
N SER A 219 -9.82 -15.02 -2.08
CA SER A 219 -10.02 -13.61 -2.44
C SER A 219 -11.10 -13.44 -3.50
N GLY A 220 -11.17 -14.32 -4.50
CA GLY A 220 -12.23 -14.33 -5.50
C GLY A 220 -13.61 -14.59 -4.88
N ALA A 221 -13.71 -15.58 -3.99
CA ALA A 221 -14.95 -15.89 -3.27
C ALA A 221 -15.40 -14.73 -2.38
N VAL A 222 -14.49 -14.17 -1.57
CA VAL A 222 -14.78 -13.03 -0.69
C VAL A 222 -15.18 -11.80 -1.50
N SER A 223 -14.46 -11.49 -2.59
CA SER A 223 -14.80 -10.36 -3.47
C SER A 223 -16.16 -10.55 -4.13
N PHE A 224 -16.48 -11.77 -4.59
CA PHE A 224 -17.78 -12.06 -5.20
C PHE A 224 -18.92 -11.87 -4.19
N ILE A 225 -18.79 -12.44 -3.00
CA ILE A 225 -19.78 -12.33 -1.93
C ILE A 225 -19.93 -10.87 -1.47
N GLY A 226 -18.81 -10.16 -1.27
CA GLY A 226 -18.81 -8.76 -0.84
C GLY A 226 -19.44 -7.83 -1.88
N ASN A 227 -19.13 -8.02 -3.16
CA ASN A 227 -19.74 -7.25 -4.25
C ASN A 227 -21.23 -7.54 -4.39
N MET A 228 -21.65 -8.80 -4.26
CA MET A 228 -23.07 -9.17 -4.26
C MET A 228 -23.82 -8.53 -3.08
N ALA A 229 -23.28 -8.64 -1.87
CA ALA A 229 -23.88 -8.04 -0.67
C ALA A 229 -24.01 -6.52 -0.80
N THR A 230 -22.95 -5.84 -1.26
CA THR A 230 -22.96 -4.38 -1.44
C THR A 230 -23.96 -3.97 -2.52
N SER A 231 -24.03 -4.70 -3.64
CA SER A 231 -24.95 -4.41 -4.74
C SER A 231 -26.42 -4.55 -4.32
N LEU A 232 -26.76 -5.59 -3.55
CA LEU A 232 -28.13 -5.80 -3.04
C LEU A 232 -28.59 -4.67 -2.11
N ILE A 233 -27.65 -4.09 -1.35
CA ILE A 233 -27.94 -3.00 -0.42
C ILE A 233 -27.97 -1.64 -1.15
N MET A 234 -27.18 -1.47 -2.21
CA MET A 234 -27.14 -0.21 -2.99
C MET A 234 -28.38 0.03 -3.84
N ILE A 235 -28.97 -1.01 -4.42
CA ILE A 235 -30.16 -0.87 -5.28
C ILE A 235 -31.29 -0.12 -4.55
N PRO A 236 -31.74 -0.48 -3.33
CA PRO A 236 -32.78 0.30 -2.66
C PRO A 236 -32.32 1.70 -2.22
N ILE A 237 -31.03 1.93 -1.96
CA ILE A 237 -30.52 3.22 -1.50
C ILE A 237 -30.54 4.25 -2.63
N THR A 238 -29.99 3.92 -3.79
CA THR A 238 -29.93 4.84 -4.94
C THR A 238 -31.33 5.23 -5.45
N TYR A 239 -32.33 4.37 -5.24
CA TYR A 239 -33.71 4.65 -5.66
C TYR A 239 -34.54 5.44 -4.63
N ASN A 240 -34.12 5.48 -3.35
CA ASN A 240 -34.89 6.12 -2.28
C ASN A 240 -34.24 7.38 -1.71
N PHE A 241 -32.95 7.64 -1.98
CA PHE A 241 -32.23 8.80 -1.45
C PHE A 241 -31.74 9.70 -2.58
N ASP A 242 -32.30 10.91 -2.68
CA ASP A 242 -31.80 11.98 -3.57
C ASP A 242 -30.47 12.58 -3.08
N ASN A 243 -30.11 12.33 -1.81
CA ASN A 243 -28.89 12.84 -1.17
C ASN A 243 -27.71 11.88 -1.37
N VAL A 244 -26.80 12.26 -2.27
CA VAL A 244 -25.60 11.49 -2.63
C VAL A 244 -24.67 11.24 -1.42
N ASP A 245 -24.51 12.21 -0.52
CA ASP A 245 -23.63 12.08 0.65
C ASP A 245 -24.11 11.04 1.66
N LEU A 246 -25.43 10.96 1.84
CA LEU A 246 -26.05 9.98 2.71
C LEU A 246 -25.96 8.57 2.10
N ALA A 247 -26.14 8.46 0.79
CA ALA A 247 -25.91 7.21 0.07
C ALA A 247 -24.46 6.71 0.27
N LEU A 248 -23.46 7.57 0.02
CA LEU A 248 -22.02 7.24 0.22
C LEU A 248 -21.69 6.83 1.66
N THR A 249 -22.29 7.50 2.64
CA THR A 249 -22.09 7.18 4.07
C THR A 249 -22.65 5.81 4.42
N ILE A 250 -23.85 5.47 3.93
CA ILE A 250 -24.44 4.14 4.16
C ILE A 250 -23.64 3.06 3.42
N THR A 251 -23.22 3.30 2.17
CA THR A 251 -22.40 2.35 1.42
C THR A 251 -21.10 2.03 2.16
N SER A 252 -20.36 3.07 2.55
CA SER A 252 -19.08 2.91 3.26
C SER A 252 -19.28 2.22 4.62
N ALA A 253 -20.35 2.53 5.35
CA ALA A 253 -20.68 1.83 6.60
C ALA A 253 -20.92 0.33 6.39
N VAL A 254 -21.72 -0.04 5.38
CA VAL A 254 -22.01 -1.44 5.03
C VAL A 254 -20.74 -2.19 4.61
N SER A 255 -19.94 -1.60 3.72
CA SER A 255 -18.66 -2.18 3.31
C SER A 255 -17.72 -2.35 4.49
N THR A 256 -17.76 -1.45 5.48
CA THR A 256 -16.94 -1.56 6.70
C THR A 256 -17.36 -2.74 7.56
N VAL A 257 -18.66 -2.97 7.71
CA VAL A 257 -19.18 -4.13 8.45
C VAL A 257 -18.78 -5.44 7.77
N LEU A 258 -18.87 -5.51 6.44
CA LEU A 258 -18.44 -6.68 5.67
C LEU A 258 -16.94 -6.94 5.82
N ALA A 259 -16.11 -5.89 5.70
CA ALA A 259 -14.66 -5.99 5.88
C ALA A 259 -14.29 -6.40 7.32
N ALA A 260 -15.02 -5.90 8.33
CA ALA A 260 -14.82 -6.31 9.72
C ALA A 260 -15.17 -7.79 9.94
N ALA A 261 -16.25 -8.28 9.33
CA ALA A 261 -16.63 -9.69 9.38
C ALA A 261 -15.58 -10.59 8.71
N GLU A 262 -15.06 -10.19 7.55
CA GLU A 262 -13.94 -10.86 6.86
C GLU A 262 -12.69 -10.91 7.75
N LEU A 263 -12.29 -9.78 8.33
CA LEU A 263 -11.14 -9.68 9.22
C LEU A 263 -11.26 -10.67 10.37
N VAL A 264 -12.39 -10.67 11.08
CA VAL A 264 -12.64 -11.57 12.21
C VAL A 264 -12.64 -13.03 11.76
N GLY A 265 -13.30 -13.36 10.64
CA GLY A 265 -13.35 -14.71 10.09
C GLY A 265 -11.97 -15.24 9.71
N CYS A 266 -11.19 -14.45 8.98
CA CYS A 266 -9.84 -14.82 8.56
C CYS A 266 -8.86 -14.90 9.74
N TYR A 267 -8.98 -14.03 10.74
CA TYR A 267 -8.18 -14.11 11.96
C TYR A 267 -8.47 -15.41 12.73
N ILE A 268 -9.75 -15.71 12.99
CA ILE A 268 -10.15 -16.93 13.69
C ILE A 268 -9.72 -18.17 12.91
N GLY A 269 -9.92 -18.19 11.59
CA GLY A 269 -9.49 -19.29 10.73
C GLY A 269 -7.98 -19.52 10.79
N THR A 270 -7.20 -18.44 10.70
CA THR A 270 -5.73 -18.49 10.81
C THR A 270 -5.29 -19.03 12.17
N ARG A 271 -5.89 -18.53 13.25
CA ARG A 271 -5.61 -18.95 14.63
C ARG A 271 -5.90 -20.44 14.84
N ILE A 272 -7.05 -20.92 14.39
CA ILE A 272 -7.43 -22.33 14.51
C ILE A 272 -6.43 -23.22 13.78
N ILE A 273 -6.06 -22.87 12.54
CA ILE A 273 -5.09 -23.66 11.77
C ILE A 273 -3.74 -23.70 12.48
N LEU A 274 -3.21 -22.54 12.90
CA LEU A 274 -1.91 -22.47 13.57
C LEU A 274 -1.90 -23.17 14.93
N SER A 275 -3.02 -23.19 15.66
CA SER A 275 -3.14 -23.89 16.95
C SER A 275 -3.07 -25.42 16.84
N LYS A 276 -3.32 -25.98 15.66
CA LYS A 276 -3.32 -27.43 15.40
C LYS A 276 -1.93 -28.00 15.08
N ASN A 277 -0.85 -27.23 15.25
CA ASN A 277 0.53 -27.71 15.10
C ASN A 277 0.82 -28.41 13.75
N VAL A 278 0.42 -27.77 12.64
CA VAL A 278 0.35 -28.35 11.27
C VAL A 278 1.68 -28.90 10.72
N ASN A 279 2.81 -28.71 11.42
CA ASN A 279 4.14 -29.10 10.95
C ASN A 279 5.13 -29.56 12.04
N LEU A 280 4.67 -29.92 13.24
CA LEU A 280 5.55 -30.72 14.10
C LEU A 280 5.60 -32.14 13.49
N PRO A 281 6.79 -32.66 13.11
CA PRO A 281 6.92 -34.10 12.89
C PRO A 281 6.51 -34.88 14.15
#